data_AF-A0A952GI33-F1
#
_entry.id   AF-A0A952GI33-F1
#
_cell.length_a   1.000
_cell.length_b   1.000
_cell.length_c   1.000
_cell.angle_alpha   90.00
_cell.angle_beta   90.00
_cell.angle_gamma   90.00
#
_symmetry.space_group_name_H-M   'P 1'
#
loop_
_entity.id
_entity.type
_entity.pdbx_description
1 polymer ?
#
loop_
_entity_poly.entity_id
_entity_poly.type
_entity_poly.pdbx_seq_one_letter_code
_entity_poly.pdbx_strand_id
1 'polypeptide(L)'
;MAHALIVVDVQNDFCEGGSLPVEGGARVASEISELLHHWSRRDPKAPPYDVVVATKDHHVDPGAHWSTHPDYADSWPVHCKVGTDGEAFHPNLDPQPFDAVFLKGERAAAYSGFEGRTSDGVDLTTWLQQ
;
A
#
# COMPACT_ATOMS: atom_id res chain seq x y z
N MET A 1 -7.59 -23.04 8.80
CA MET A 1 -7.75 -21.57 8.74
C MET A 1 -6.84 -21.09 7.64
N ALA A 2 -7.34 -20.22 6.75
CA ALA A 2 -6.51 -19.61 5.73
C ALA A 2 -5.73 -18.42 6.32
N HIS A 3 -4.55 -18.13 5.80
CA HIS A 3 -3.70 -17.02 6.20
C HIS A 3 -3.52 -16.05 5.04
N ALA A 4 -3.76 -14.77 5.30
CA ALA A 4 -3.53 -13.69 4.36
C ALA A 4 -2.37 -12.81 4.83
N LEU A 5 -1.55 -12.32 3.89
CA LEU A 5 -0.63 -11.21 4.09
C LEU A 5 -1.21 -9.97 3.40
N ILE A 6 -1.27 -8.84 4.12
CA ILE A 6 -1.64 -7.54 3.58
C ILE A 6 -0.41 -6.63 3.64
N VAL A 7 0.10 -6.23 2.48
CA VAL A 7 1.21 -5.27 2.35
C VAL A 7 0.64 -3.86 2.25
N VAL A 8 0.81 -3.06 3.29
CA VAL A 8 0.14 -1.76 3.41
C VAL A 8 1.04 -0.64 2.92
N ASP A 9 0.58 0.06 1.88
CA ASP A 9 1.04 1.39 1.46
C ASP A 9 2.57 1.53 1.29
N VAL A 10 3.22 0.52 0.69
CA VAL A 10 4.67 0.56 0.37
C VAL A 10 4.90 1.38 -0.91
N GLN A 11 4.56 2.67 -0.85
CA GLN A 11 4.60 3.61 -1.97
C GLN A 11 5.78 4.58 -1.85
N ASN A 12 6.18 5.18 -2.97
CA ASN A 12 7.29 6.12 -3.05
C ASN A 12 7.15 7.30 -2.09
N ASP A 13 5.94 7.87 -1.97
CA ASP A 13 5.72 9.03 -1.11
C ASP A 13 5.92 8.75 0.38
N PHE A 14 5.80 7.49 0.81
CA PHE A 14 6.02 7.06 2.19
C PHE A 14 7.45 6.58 2.47
N CYS A 15 8.32 6.56 1.46
CA CYS A 15 9.73 6.19 1.61
C CYS A 15 10.63 7.42 1.56
N GLU A 16 11.91 7.24 1.91
CA GLU A 16 12.90 8.32 1.88
C GLU A 16 12.98 9.00 0.50
N GLY A 17 12.85 10.33 0.48
CA GLY A 17 12.80 11.13 -0.75
C GLY A 17 11.37 11.42 -1.27
N GLY A 18 10.36 10.74 -0.73
CA GLY A 18 8.94 11.03 -0.96
C GLY A 18 8.44 12.30 -0.28
N SER A 19 7.19 12.67 -0.54
CA SER A 19 6.55 13.86 0.05
C SER A 19 6.13 13.68 1.52
N LEU A 20 5.94 12.44 2.00
CA LEU A 20 5.58 12.11 3.37
C LEU A 20 6.44 10.92 3.88
N PRO A 21 7.78 11.09 3.94
CA PRO A 21 8.70 9.99 4.13
C PRO A 21 8.63 9.41 5.55
N VAL A 22 8.64 8.08 5.64
CA VAL A 22 8.89 7.34 6.87
C VAL A 22 10.31 6.82 6.85
N GLU A 23 11.10 7.16 7.88
CA GLU A 23 12.47 6.68 8.01
C GLU A 23 12.52 5.14 8.08
N GLY A 24 13.31 4.53 7.20
CA GLY A 24 13.40 3.09 7.03
C GLY A 24 12.42 2.50 6.01
N GLY A 25 11.57 3.31 5.36
CA GLY A 25 10.58 2.86 4.38
C GLY A 25 11.19 2.06 3.22
N ALA A 26 12.28 2.55 2.63
CA ALA A 26 12.97 1.86 1.55
C ALA A 26 13.59 0.52 1.98
N ARG A 27 14.05 0.42 3.24
CA ARG A 27 14.57 -0.84 3.82
C ARG A 27 13.45 -1.85 4.02
N VAL A 28 12.31 -1.41 4.59
CA VAL A 28 11.14 -2.27 4.78
C VAL A 28 10.61 -2.79 3.44
N ALA A 29 10.60 -1.95 2.40
CA ALA A 29 10.24 -2.38 1.04
C ALA A 29 11.12 -3.55 0.54
N SER A 30 12.43 -3.49 0.78
CA SER A 30 13.36 -4.59 0.45
C SER A 30 13.09 -5.85 1.27
N GLU A 31 12.87 -5.72 2.58
CA GLU A 31 12.58 -6.86 3.47
C GLU A 31 11.26 -7.57 3.08
N ILE A 32 10.24 -6.80 2.68
CA ILE A 32 8.99 -7.34 2.15
C ILE A 32 9.25 -8.04 0.80
N SER A 33 10.02 -7.43 -0.11
CA SER A 33 10.39 -8.06 -1.38
C SER A 33 11.06 -9.43 -1.17
N GLU A 34 12.01 -9.54 -0.23
CA GLU A 34 12.66 -10.82 0.09
C GLU A 34 11.64 -11.87 0.55
N LEU A 35 10.73 -11.48 1.46
CA LEU A 35 9.64 -12.34 1.92
C LEU A 35 8.75 -12.82 0.75
N LEU A 36 8.34 -11.90 -0.13
CA LEU A 36 7.48 -12.19 -1.28
C LEU A 36 8.20 -13.06 -2.32
N HIS A 37 9.51 -12.89 -2.50
CA HIS A 37 10.32 -13.72 -3.39
C HIS A 37 10.48 -15.15 -2.89
N HIS A 38 10.60 -15.36 -1.58
CA HIS A 38 10.57 -16.70 -0.99
C HIS A 38 9.16 -17.33 -1.09
N TRP A 39 8.12 -16.56 -0.77
CA TRP A 39 6.73 -17.01 -0.84
C TRP A 39 6.31 -17.40 -2.26
N SER A 40 6.53 -16.53 -3.26
CA SER A 40 6.15 -16.77 -4.66
C SER A 40 6.85 -17.98 -5.29
N ARG A 41 8.06 -18.33 -4.81
CA ARG A 41 8.78 -19.55 -5.21
C ARG A 41 8.40 -20.79 -4.39
N ARG A 42 7.48 -20.66 -3.43
CA ARG A 42 7.07 -21.72 -2.50
C ARG A 42 8.27 -22.31 -1.76
N ASP A 43 9.20 -21.46 -1.33
CA ASP A 43 10.34 -21.85 -0.51
C ASP A 43 9.83 -22.47 0.81
N PRO A 44 10.33 -23.64 1.26
CA PRO A 44 9.95 -24.25 2.53
C PRO A 44 10.15 -23.34 3.76
N LYS A 45 10.96 -22.29 3.65
CA LYS A 45 11.21 -21.31 4.71
C LYS A 45 10.20 -20.16 4.72
N ALA A 46 9.41 -19.98 3.66
CA ALA A 46 8.42 -18.92 3.59
C ALA A 46 7.23 -19.23 4.50
N PRO A 47 6.65 -18.21 5.18
CA PRO A 47 5.37 -18.38 5.84
C PRO A 47 4.29 -18.84 4.85
N PRO A 48 3.42 -19.78 5.23
CA PRO A 48 2.38 -20.30 4.35
C PRO A 48 1.20 -19.33 4.29
N TYR A 49 1.32 -18.27 3.49
CA TYR A 49 0.17 -17.43 3.14
C TYR A 49 -0.58 -18.08 1.97
N ASP A 50 -1.90 -18.17 2.10
CA ASP A 50 -2.79 -18.63 1.03
C ASP A 50 -3.02 -17.52 0.00
N VAL A 51 -3.03 -16.26 0.46
CA VAL A 51 -3.16 -15.06 -0.37
C VAL A 51 -2.24 -13.95 0.12
N VAL A 52 -1.73 -13.15 -0.82
CA VAL A 52 -0.97 -11.93 -0.55
C VAL A 52 -1.59 -10.79 -1.33
N VAL A 53 -2.04 -9.76 -0.63
CA VAL A 53 -2.64 -8.57 -1.22
C VAL A 53 -1.90 -7.31 -0.78
N ALA A 54 -2.13 -6.20 -1.49
CA ALA A 54 -1.57 -4.90 -1.11
C ALA A 54 -2.64 -3.82 -1.03
N THR A 55 -2.40 -2.79 -0.23
CA THR A 55 -3.17 -1.54 -0.26
C THR A 55 -2.32 -0.42 -0.84
N LYS A 56 -2.98 0.57 -1.42
CA LYS A 56 -2.38 1.84 -1.83
C LYS A 56 -3.27 3.00 -1.45
N ASP A 57 -2.69 4.05 -0.89
CA ASP A 57 -3.29 5.37 -0.98
C ASP A 57 -3.31 5.82 -2.44
N HIS A 58 -4.44 6.37 -2.86
CA HIS A 58 -4.73 6.69 -4.25
C HIS A 58 -5.62 7.92 -4.28
N HIS A 59 -5.04 9.11 -4.20
CA HIS A 59 -5.77 10.36 -4.00
C HIS A 59 -5.94 11.14 -5.31
N VAL A 60 -7.17 11.37 -5.76
CA VAL A 60 -7.49 12.27 -6.88
C VAL A 60 -7.66 13.69 -6.37
N ASP A 61 -8.55 13.86 -5.39
CA ASP A 61 -8.81 15.13 -4.70
C ASP A 61 -9.44 14.84 -3.32
N PRO A 62 -8.63 14.64 -2.27
CA PRO A 62 -9.12 14.27 -0.95
C PRO A 62 -9.51 15.50 -0.10
N GLY A 63 -9.59 16.69 -0.70
CA GLY A 63 -10.02 17.91 -0.02
C GLY A 63 -9.11 18.31 1.14
N ALA A 64 -9.70 18.48 2.33
CA ALA A 64 -9.01 18.96 3.54
C ALA A 64 -7.89 18.03 4.04
N HIS A 65 -7.82 16.79 3.54
CA HIS A 65 -6.71 15.87 3.81
C HIS A 65 -5.36 16.43 3.35
N TRP A 66 -5.35 17.22 2.27
CA TRP A 66 -4.14 17.89 1.80
C TRP A 66 -4.07 19.36 2.23
N SER A 67 -2.91 19.78 2.70
CA SER A 67 -2.62 21.15 3.11
C SER A 67 -1.19 21.56 2.70
N THR A 68 -0.99 22.84 2.38
CA THR A 68 0.35 23.43 2.23
C THR A 68 1.00 23.75 3.57
N HIS A 69 0.20 23.73 4.65
CA HIS A 69 0.62 23.89 6.04
C HIS A 69 -0.01 22.77 6.88
N PRO A 70 0.43 21.51 6.69
CA PRO A 70 -0.15 20.36 7.36
C PRO A 70 0.14 20.37 8.87
N ASP A 71 -0.81 19.85 9.65
CA ASP A 71 -0.66 19.62 11.09
C ASP A 71 -0.14 18.23 11.42
N TYR A 72 -0.06 17.32 10.43
CA TYR A 72 0.35 15.92 10.59
C TYR A 72 -0.53 15.11 11.57
N ALA A 73 -1.78 15.54 11.74
CA ALA A 73 -2.80 14.84 12.50
C ALA A 73 -4.03 14.58 11.63
N ASP A 74 -4.65 15.66 11.13
CA ASP A 74 -5.84 15.63 10.29
C ASP A 74 -5.55 16.10 8.86
N SER A 75 -4.39 16.73 8.63
CA SER A 75 -3.96 17.24 7.33
C SER A 75 -2.49 16.92 7.04
N TRP A 76 -2.19 16.70 5.76
CA TRP A 76 -0.92 16.16 5.27
C TRP A 76 -0.41 16.96 4.07
N PRO A 77 0.90 16.92 3.75
CA PRO A 77 1.36 17.39 2.45
C PRO A 77 0.70 16.58 1.33
N VAL A 78 0.73 17.09 0.08
CA VAL A 78 0.25 16.31 -1.08
C VAL A 78 1.11 15.06 -1.22
N HIS A 79 0.47 13.88 -1.16
CA HIS A 79 1.10 12.55 -1.25
C HIS A 79 0.18 11.59 -1.99
N CYS A 80 0.73 10.53 -2.58
CA CYS A 80 0.03 9.45 -3.29
C CYS A 80 -1.02 9.96 -4.28
N LYS A 81 -0.70 11.08 -4.93
CA LYS A 81 -1.57 11.72 -5.91
C LYS A 81 -1.62 10.88 -7.18
N VAL A 82 -2.82 10.62 -7.68
CA VAL A 82 -3.02 9.82 -8.90
C VAL A 82 -2.19 10.35 -10.07
N GLY A 83 -1.42 9.47 -10.69
CA GLY A 83 -0.61 9.77 -11.86
C GLY A 83 0.74 10.44 -11.57
N THR A 84 1.18 10.48 -10.31
CA THR A 84 2.54 10.88 -9.95
C THR A 84 3.40 9.65 -9.61
N ASP A 85 4.72 9.81 -9.66
CA ASP A 85 5.65 8.76 -9.22
C ASP A 85 5.47 8.42 -7.74
N GLY A 86 5.07 9.41 -6.92
CA GLY A 86 4.81 9.24 -5.49
C GLY A 86 3.73 8.20 -5.16
N GLU A 87 2.76 8.01 -6.06
CA GLU A 87 1.69 7.01 -5.94
C GLU A 87 2.15 5.59 -6.29
N ALA A 88 3.25 5.41 -7.02
CA ALA A 88 3.73 4.08 -7.38
C ALA A 88 4.27 3.31 -6.16
N PHE A 89 4.23 1.98 -6.22
CA PHE A 89 4.97 1.15 -5.26
C PHE A 89 6.46 1.49 -5.30
N HIS A 90 7.12 1.43 -4.14
CA HIS A 90 8.55 1.71 -4.06
C HIS A 90 9.34 0.67 -4.89
N PRO A 91 10.37 1.07 -5.67
CA PRO A 91 11.09 0.15 -6.57
C PRO A 91 11.81 -1.01 -5.86
N ASN A 92 12.10 -0.87 -4.56
CA ASN A 92 12.65 -1.98 -3.76
C ASN A 92 11.62 -3.09 -3.48
N LEU A 93 10.33 -2.82 -3.63
CA LEU A 93 9.25 -3.80 -3.56
C LEU A 93 9.10 -4.47 -4.94
N ASP A 94 10.07 -5.30 -5.30
CA ASP A 94 10.10 -6.12 -6.52
C ASP A 94 10.55 -7.54 -6.14
N PRO A 95 9.77 -8.60 -6.42
CA PRO A 95 8.55 -8.63 -7.22
C PRO A 95 7.32 -8.08 -6.49
N GLN A 96 6.26 -7.80 -7.26
CA GLN A 96 4.92 -7.43 -6.76
C GLN A 96 3.90 -8.53 -7.08
N PRO A 97 4.03 -9.75 -6.52
CA PRO A 97 3.21 -10.90 -6.88
C PRO A 97 1.82 -10.86 -6.20
N PHE A 98 1.24 -9.68 -6.03
CA PHE A 98 -0.02 -9.51 -5.29
C PHE A 98 -1.18 -10.15 -6.05
N ASP A 99 -2.00 -10.91 -5.33
CA ASP A 99 -3.25 -11.48 -5.85
C ASP A 99 -4.30 -10.38 -6.12
N ALA A 100 -4.25 -9.30 -5.34
CA ALA A 100 -5.08 -8.11 -5.52
C ALA A 100 -4.43 -6.85 -4.90
N VAL A 101 -4.78 -5.68 -5.45
CA VAL A 101 -4.39 -4.37 -4.92
C VAL A 101 -5.63 -3.54 -4.64
N PHE A 102 -5.71 -2.98 -3.43
CA PHE A 102 -6.86 -2.21 -2.95
C PHE A 102 -6.51 -0.73 -2.83
N LEU A 103 -7.18 0.09 -3.64
CA LEU A 103 -7.01 1.54 -3.67
C LEU A 103 -7.94 2.20 -2.66
N LYS A 104 -7.41 3.07 -1.81
CA LYS A 104 -8.17 3.85 -0.81
C LYS A 104 -7.91 5.35 -0.97
N GLY A 105 -8.86 6.16 -0.49
CA GLY A 105 -8.66 7.60 -0.35
C GLY A 105 -8.96 8.48 -1.58
N GLU A 106 -9.58 7.97 -2.66
CA GLU A 106 -9.75 8.73 -3.93
C GLU A 106 -10.24 10.17 -3.74
N ARG A 107 -11.21 10.39 -2.85
CA ARG A 107 -11.88 11.68 -2.63
C ARG A 107 -12.10 12.04 -1.16
N ALA A 108 -11.41 11.37 -0.25
CA ALA A 108 -11.47 11.60 1.20
C ALA A 108 -10.22 10.99 1.87
N ALA A 109 -9.96 11.35 3.12
CA ALA A 109 -8.98 10.63 3.93
C ALA A 109 -9.38 9.15 4.08
N ALA A 110 -8.41 8.24 4.05
CA ALA A 110 -8.61 6.82 4.31
C ALA A 110 -7.38 6.24 5.02
N TYR A 111 -7.58 5.64 6.19
CA TYR A 111 -6.48 5.16 7.03
C TYR A 111 -6.44 3.64 7.09
N SER A 112 -7.60 2.99 6.97
CA SER A 112 -7.73 1.55 7.01
C SER A 112 -7.65 0.97 5.60
N GLY A 113 -6.85 -0.09 5.43
CA GLY A 113 -6.85 -0.89 4.21
C GLY A 113 -8.22 -1.46 3.83
N PHE A 114 -9.11 -1.64 4.82
CA PHE A 114 -10.48 -2.11 4.61
C PHE A 114 -11.42 -1.07 3.99
N GLU A 115 -10.98 0.18 3.86
CA GLU A 115 -11.67 1.20 3.07
C GLU A 115 -11.34 1.06 1.58
N GLY A 116 -10.33 0.27 1.24
CA GLY A 116 -9.83 0.07 -0.10
C GLY A 116 -10.70 -0.86 -0.94
N ARG A 117 -10.69 -0.60 -2.24
CA ARG A 117 -11.36 -1.42 -3.26
C ARG A 117 -10.40 -1.76 -4.39
N THR A 118 -10.55 -2.94 -4.98
CA THR A 118 -9.94 -3.26 -6.28
C THR A 118 -10.44 -2.32 -7.36
N SER A 119 -9.78 -2.29 -8.52
CA SER A 119 -10.17 -1.43 -9.65
C SER A 119 -11.56 -1.76 -10.23
N ASP A 120 -12.06 -2.98 -10.02
CA ASP A 120 -13.41 -3.42 -10.37
C ASP A 120 -14.43 -3.24 -9.22
N GLY A 121 -14.00 -2.69 -8.08
CA GLY A 121 -14.88 -2.19 -7.02
C GLY A 121 -15.15 -3.15 -5.85
N VAL A 122 -14.45 -4.28 -5.75
CA VAL A 122 -14.60 -5.24 -4.63
C VAL A 122 -13.83 -4.73 -3.41
N ASP A 123 -14.49 -4.63 -2.26
CA ASP A 123 -13.85 -4.25 -1.01
C ASP A 123 -13.00 -5.38 -0.41
N LEU A 124 -11.99 -5.01 0.38
CA LEU A 124 -11.04 -5.95 0.97
C LEU A 124 -11.70 -7.02 1.85
N THR A 125 -12.73 -6.68 2.63
CA THR A 125 -13.43 -7.65 3.48
C THR A 125 -14.12 -8.70 2.62
N THR A 126 -14.88 -8.27 1.62
CA THR A 126 -15.58 -9.17 0.70
C THR A 126 -14.59 -10.03 -0.08
N TRP A 127 -13.44 -9.49 -0.48
CA TRP A 127 -12.42 -10.27 -1.20
C TRP A 127 -11.79 -11.36 -0.32
N LEU A 128 -11.45 -11.06 0.93
CA LEU A 128 -10.82 -12.00 1.86
C LEU A 128 -11.75 -13.11 2.36
N GLN A 129 -13.07 -12.97 2.17
CA GLN A 129 -14.08 -13.93 2.63
C GLN A 129 -14.48 -14.95 1.56
N GLN A 130 -13.93 -14.86 0.35
CA GLN A 130 -14.15 -15.83 -0.73
C GLN A 130 -13.30 -17.08 -0.53
#